data_AF-A0A965ZGR0-F1
#
_entry.id   AF-A0A965ZGR0-F1
#
_cell.length_a   1.000
_cell.length_b   1.000
_cell.length_c   1.000
_cell.angle_alpha   90.00
_cell.angle_beta   90.00
_cell.angle_gamma   90.00
#
_symmetry.space_group_name_H-M   'P 1'
#
loop_
_entity.id
_entity.type
_entity.pdbx_description
1 polymer ?
#
loop_
_entity_poly.entity_id
_entity_poly.type
_entity_poly.pdbx_seq_one_letter_code
_entity_poly.pdbx_strand_id
1 'polypeptide(L)'
;MQSPKPADFLLLLEVFRRGLILDLVSKNDVTSWADEIILNTDEPGYLFIEVSLCTTTNNLIEVIGAYVDENESLIGTRVLMGLLYKKLTDGNNLLNVDDALRMLWNLDWRITLTDFELSFIYSFDDYAFADSKELEEDVIDFLSIYAQFAFTNYNNWAEINERIEVSLKQKQAEFKIKTEAIRQEWQVKNESLKQAELEALIKANRKRRSKRNFNICILISVVVAMLLCAYLAPATELYLSAIIGPVFIYVLIIGKEHMLRERRKIR
;
A
#
# COMPACT_ATOMS: atom_id res chain seq x y z
N MET A 1 50.70 15.82 -13.65
CA MET A 1 49.31 15.89 -13.15
C MET A 1 49.35 15.64 -11.65
N GLN A 2 48.44 16.20 -10.87
CA GLN A 2 48.40 15.91 -9.44
C GLN A 2 47.90 14.48 -9.25
N SER A 3 48.57 13.67 -8.41
CA SER A 3 48.13 12.30 -8.15
C SER A 3 46.72 12.30 -7.55
N PRO A 4 45.82 11.42 -8.04
CA PRO A 4 44.49 11.26 -7.47
C PRO A 4 44.57 10.93 -5.98
N LYS A 5 43.70 11.55 -5.18
CA LYS A 5 43.60 11.33 -3.74
C LYS A 5 42.31 10.57 -3.42
N PRO A 6 42.27 9.78 -2.32
CA PRO A 6 41.04 9.14 -1.87
C PRO A 6 39.84 10.08 -1.75
N ALA A 7 40.08 11.31 -1.31
CA ALA A 7 39.05 12.35 -1.16
C ALA A 7 38.35 12.73 -2.48
N ASP A 8 38.99 12.46 -3.62
CA ASP A 8 38.41 12.72 -4.95
C ASP A 8 37.36 11.65 -5.33
N PHE A 9 37.29 10.53 -4.58
CA PHE A 9 36.45 9.38 -4.90
C PHE A 9 35.48 8.99 -3.77
N LEU A 10 35.22 9.87 -2.79
CA LEU A 10 34.39 9.52 -1.61
C LEU A 10 33.06 8.86 -1.97
N LEU A 11 32.34 9.42 -2.95
CA LEU A 11 31.06 8.86 -3.40
C LEU A 11 31.21 7.48 -4.07
N LEU A 12 32.27 7.28 -4.87
CA LEU A 12 32.54 6.00 -5.51
C LEU A 12 32.94 4.94 -4.49
N LEU A 13 33.78 5.31 -3.51
CA LEU A 13 34.19 4.47 -2.40
C LEU A 13 32.98 4.07 -1.53
N GLU A 14 32.04 4.99 -1.29
CA GLU A 14 30.78 4.70 -0.59
C GLU A 14 29.98 3.63 -1.33
N VAL A 15 29.78 3.82 -2.65
CA VAL A 15 29.07 2.87 -3.51
C VAL A 15 29.78 1.52 -3.56
N PHE A 16 31.11 1.48 -3.66
CA PHE A 16 31.86 0.23 -3.62
C PHE A 16 31.66 -0.50 -2.30
N ARG A 17 31.82 0.18 -1.16
CA ARG A 17 31.63 -0.44 0.14
C ARG A 17 30.22 -1.04 0.29
N ARG A 18 29.19 -0.25 0.00
CA ARG A 18 27.78 -0.68 0.14
C ARG A 18 27.43 -1.75 -0.88
N GLY A 19 27.88 -1.60 -2.13
CA GLY A 19 27.63 -2.59 -3.15
C GLY A 19 28.39 -3.90 -2.92
N LEU A 20 29.57 -3.91 -2.29
CA LEU A 20 30.24 -5.14 -1.86
C LEU A 20 29.43 -5.85 -0.74
N ILE A 21 28.86 -5.09 0.21
CA ILE A 21 28.00 -5.64 1.27
C ILE A 21 26.73 -6.27 0.69
N LEU A 22 26.15 -5.64 -0.33
CA LEU A 22 24.92 -6.08 -1.00
C LEU A 22 25.16 -7.07 -2.16
N ASP A 23 26.42 -7.47 -2.41
CA ASP A 23 26.81 -8.29 -3.58
C ASP A 23 26.44 -7.65 -4.94
N LEU A 24 26.26 -6.32 -5.00
CA LEU A 24 26.04 -5.57 -6.24
C LEU A 24 27.35 -5.21 -6.97
N VAL A 25 28.46 -5.18 -6.24
CA VAL A 25 29.81 -4.94 -6.77
C VAL A 25 30.66 -6.17 -6.46
N SER A 26 31.41 -6.67 -7.44
CA SER A 26 32.38 -7.72 -7.15
C SER A 26 33.70 -7.13 -6.63
N LYS A 27 34.43 -7.91 -5.84
CA LYS A 27 35.80 -7.55 -5.44
C LYS A 27 36.66 -7.19 -6.67
N ASN A 28 36.53 -7.96 -7.75
CA ASN A 28 37.33 -7.78 -8.96
C ASN A 28 37.09 -6.41 -9.60
N ASP A 29 35.84 -5.93 -9.64
CA ASP A 29 35.53 -4.61 -10.20
C ASP A 29 36.29 -3.49 -9.47
N VAL A 30 36.31 -3.57 -8.14
CA VAL A 30 36.96 -2.59 -7.27
C VAL A 30 38.49 -2.67 -7.37
N THR A 31 39.05 -3.88 -7.36
CA THR A 31 40.51 -4.05 -7.51
C THR A 31 40.99 -3.60 -8.88
N SER A 32 40.26 -3.93 -9.95
CA SER A 32 40.61 -3.49 -11.30
C SER A 32 40.55 -1.97 -11.46
N TRP A 33 39.59 -1.32 -10.82
CA TRP A 33 39.55 0.15 -10.75
C TRP A 33 40.79 0.73 -10.06
N ALA A 34 41.22 0.15 -8.93
CA ALA A 34 42.41 0.61 -8.22
C ALA A 34 43.70 0.34 -9.03
N ASP A 35 43.79 -0.82 -9.69
CA ASP A 35 44.91 -1.18 -10.56
C ASP A 35 45.05 -0.20 -11.73
N GLU A 36 43.93 0.22 -12.33
CA GLU A 36 43.93 1.22 -13.39
C GLU A 36 44.53 2.56 -12.91
N ILE A 37 44.21 2.99 -11.69
CA ILE A 37 44.79 4.21 -11.10
C ILE A 37 46.30 4.04 -10.88
N ILE A 38 46.73 2.90 -10.35
CA ILE A 38 48.15 2.59 -10.10
C ILE A 38 48.94 2.59 -11.41
N LEU A 39 48.41 1.98 -12.47
CA LEU A 39 49.08 1.88 -13.77
C LEU A 39 49.23 3.24 -14.47
N ASN A 40 48.33 4.18 -14.20
CA ASN A 40 48.29 5.49 -14.87
C ASN A 40 48.84 6.64 -14.02
N THR A 41 49.38 6.35 -12.82
CA THR A 41 49.89 7.37 -11.90
C THR A 41 51.29 7.01 -11.42
N ASP A 42 52.26 7.93 -11.55
CA ASP A 42 53.65 7.69 -11.12
C ASP A 42 53.77 7.46 -9.60
N GLU A 43 52.96 8.18 -8.81
CA GLU A 43 52.90 8.09 -7.34
C GLU A 43 51.44 7.91 -6.88
N PRO A 44 50.88 6.69 -6.94
CA PRO A 44 49.51 6.45 -6.52
C PRO A 44 49.38 6.56 -5.00
N GLY A 45 48.24 7.07 -4.53
CA GLY A 45 47.92 7.12 -3.11
C GLY A 45 47.88 5.72 -2.46
N TYR A 46 48.23 5.65 -1.17
CA TYR A 46 48.33 4.39 -0.41
C TYR A 46 47.06 3.53 -0.47
N LEU A 47 45.87 4.15 -0.40
CA LEU A 47 44.58 3.46 -0.51
C LEU A 47 44.50 2.56 -1.75
N PHE A 48 44.91 3.05 -2.92
CA PHE A 48 44.76 2.28 -4.16
C PHE A 48 45.63 1.02 -4.14
N ILE A 49 46.84 1.13 -3.60
CA ILE A 49 47.74 -0.01 -3.40
C ILE A 49 47.11 -1.02 -2.42
N GLU A 50 46.57 -0.54 -1.31
CA GLU A 50 45.93 -1.39 -0.30
C GLU A 50 44.70 -2.12 -0.85
N VAL A 51 43.85 -1.41 -1.60
CA VAL A 51 42.69 -1.99 -2.31
C VAL A 51 43.13 -3.06 -3.30
N SER A 52 44.15 -2.80 -4.13
CA SER A 52 44.68 -3.77 -5.10
C SER A 52 45.21 -5.05 -4.42
N LEU A 53 45.83 -4.91 -3.25
CA LEU A 53 46.40 -6.03 -2.49
C LEU A 53 45.39 -6.79 -1.61
N CYS A 54 44.14 -6.33 -1.50
CA CYS A 54 43.12 -7.00 -0.70
C CYS A 54 42.86 -8.41 -1.24
N THR A 55 42.94 -9.41 -0.36
CA THR A 55 42.73 -10.82 -0.74
C THR A 55 41.27 -11.24 -0.63
N THR A 56 40.50 -10.65 0.29
CA THR A 56 39.10 -11.00 0.58
C THR A 56 38.17 -9.79 0.45
N THR A 57 36.89 -10.03 0.17
CA THR A 57 35.84 -8.99 0.12
C THR A 57 35.71 -8.25 1.46
N ASN A 58 35.79 -8.97 2.59
CA ASN A 58 35.68 -8.35 3.92
C ASN A 58 36.82 -7.39 4.22
N ASN A 59 38.06 -7.77 3.87
CA ASN A 59 39.21 -6.88 4.01
C ASN A 59 39.03 -5.62 3.15
N LEU A 60 38.57 -5.80 1.91
CA LEU A 60 38.29 -4.67 1.02
C LEU A 60 37.21 -3.72 1.59
N ILE A 61 36.13 -4.26 2.17
CA ILE A 61 35.08 -3.47 2.84
C ILE A 61 35.66 -2.67 4.02
N GLU A 62 36.55 -3.28 4.80
CA GLU A 62 37.21 -2.64 5.95
C GLU A 62 38.15 -1.51 5.50
N VAL A 63 39.02 -1.78 4.53
CA VAL A 63 39.95 -0.80 3.95
C VAL A 63 39.21 0.40 3.39
N ILE A 64 38.16 0.19 2.58
CA ILE A 64 37.35 1.28 2.04
C ILE A 64 36.62 2.02 3.16
N GLY A 65 36.08 1.28 4.13
CA GLY A 65 35.36 1.82 5.28
C GLY A 65 36.16 2.79 6.14
N ALA A 66 37.50 2.74 6.11
CA ALA A 66 38.34 3.71 6.80
C ALA A 66 38.32 5.13 6.17
N TYR A 67 37.84 5.26 4.93
CA TYR A 67 37.86 6.51 4.16
C TYR A 67 36.48 7.11 3.90
N VAL A 68 35.41 6.37 4.19
CA VAL A 68 34.03 6.83 3.97
C VAL A 68 33.27 6.82 5.27
N ASP A 69 32.56 7.91 5.53
CA ASP A 69 31.67 8.00 6.69
C ASP A 69 30.48 7.04 6.52
N GLU A 70 29.82 6.73 7.64
CA GLU A 70 28.53 6.01 7.63
C GLU A 70 27.38 6.87 7.06
N ASN A 71 27.63 8.14 6.76
CA ASN A 71 26.65 9.02 6.15
C ASN A 71 26.43 8.64 4.69
N GLU A 72 25.23 8.16 4.40
CA GLU A 72 24.90 7.68 3.07
C GLU A 72 24.45 8.83 2.16
N SER A 73 24.91 8.80 0.91
CA SER A 73 24.55 9.76 -0.12
C SER A 73 23.30 9.32 -0.89
N LEU A 74 22.39 10.26 -1.15
CA LEU A 74 21.26 10.06 -2.05
C LEU A 74 21.71 9.60 -3.44
N ILE A 75 22.78 10.20 -3.97
CA ILE A 75 23.33 9.79 -5.27
C ILE A 75 23.87 8.36 -5.17
N GLY A 76 24.57 8.02 -4.07
CA GLY A 76 25.11 6.69 -3.85
C GLY A 76 24.02 5.61 -3.84
N THR A 77 22.91 5.86 -3.14
CA THR A 77 21.77 4.92 -3.12
C THR A 77 21.11 4.77 -4.50
N ARG A 78 20.92 5.86 -5.24
CA ARG A 78 20.36 5.77 -6.61
C ARG A 78 21.31 5.08 -7.59
N VAL A 79 22.62 5.22 -7.41
CA VAL A 79 23.62 4.44 -8.15
C VAL A 79 23.45 2.96 -7.86
N LEU A 80 23.33 2.56 -6.58
CA LEU A 80 23.09 1.16 -6.21
C LEU A 80 21.80 0.62 -6.83
N MET A 81 20.73 1.42 -6.91
CA MET A 81 19.50 1.04 -7.64
C MET A 81 19.76 0.84 -9.14
N GLY A 82 20.58 1.69 -9.77
CA GLY A 82 20.97 1.52 -11.18
C GLY A 82 21.86 0.29 -11.44
N LEU A 83 22.70 -0.08 -10.48
CA LEU A 83 23.50 -1.32 -10.54
C LEU A 83 22.62 -2.55 -10.35
N LEU A 84 21.68 -2.47 -9.43
CA LEU A 84 20.67 -3.50 -9.22
C LEU A 84 19.83 -3.72 -10.48
N TYR A 85 19.37 -2.65 -11.13
CA TYR A 85 18.69 -2.72 -12.42
C TYR A 85 19.48 -3.54 -13.44
N LYS A 86 20.79 -3.24 -13.56
CA LYS A 86 21.67 -3.93 -14.51
C LYS A 86 21.84 -5.40 -14.17
N LYS A 87 22.04 -5.75 -12.90
CA LYS A 87 22.21 -7.16 -12.48
C LYS A 87 20.91 -7.96 -12.67
N LEU A 88 19.75 -7.33 -12.44
CA LEU A 88 18.43 -7.94 -12.66
C LEU A 88 18.11 -8.12 -14.16
N THR A 89 18.51 -7.17 -15.00
CA THR A 89 18.24 -7.20 -16.44
C THR A 89 19.37 -7.85 -17.26
N ASP A 90 20.49 -8.20 -16.62
CA ASP A 90 21.56 -8.95 -17.24
C ASP A 90 21.05 -10.38 -17.53
N GLY A 91 20.98 -10.74 -18.81
CA GLY A 91 20.38 -11.99 -19.31
C GLY A 91 21.06 -13.29 -18.82
N ASN A 92 22.03 -13.17 -17.92
CA ASN A 92 22.69 -14.25 -17.22
C ASN A 92 21.87 -14.77 -16.02
N ASN A 93 20.73 -14.15 -15.67
CA ASN A 93 19.83 -14.54 -14.57
C ASN A 93 20.55 -14.69 -13.22
N LEU A 94 21.56 -13.85 -12.97
CA LEU A 94 22.35 -13.88 -11.72
C LEU A 94 21.55 -13.40 -10.51
N LEU A 95 20.45 -12.70 -10.74
CA LEU A 95 19.60 -12.13 -9.72
C LEU A 95 18.13 -12.32 -10.10
N ASN A 96 17.33 -12.88 -9.21
CA ASN A 96 15.88 -12.92 -9.38
C ASN A 96 15.24 -11.69 -8.71
N VAL A 97 13.94 -11.49 -8.96
CA VAL A 97 13.19 -10.35 -8.42
C VAL A 97 13.11 -10.36 -6.90
N ASP A 98 12.95 -11.52 -6.26
CA ASP A 98 12.91 -11.63 -4.80
C ASP A 98 14.24 -11.16 -4.16
N ASP A 99 15.37 -11.53 -4.75
CA ASP A 99 16.69 -11.06 -4.34
C ASP A 99 16.82 -9.55 -4.54
N ALA A 100 16.35 -9.03 -5.67
CA ALA A 100 16.37 -7.59 -5.94
C ALA A 100 15.52 -6.79 -4.95
N LEU A 101 14.34 -7.28 -4.60
CA LEU A 101 13.45 -6.68 -3.60
C LEU A 101 14.10 -6.68 -2.21
N ARG A 102 14.72 -7.78 -1.80
CA ARG A 102 15.48 -7.86 -0.55
C ARG A 102 16.63 -6.86 -0.53
N MET A 103 17.35 -6.70 -1.63
CA MET A 103 18.42 -5.71 -1.75
C MET A 103 17.86 -4.29 -1.67
N LEU A 104 16.76 -3.97 -2.35
CA LEU A 104 16.07 -2.67 -2.25
C LEU A 104 15.64 -2.35 -0.83
N TRP A 105 15.09 -3.32 -0.11
CA TRP A 105 14.69 -3.15 1.29
C TRP A 105 15.87 -2.88 2.23
N ASN A 106 17.03 -3.46 1.91
CA ASN A 106 18.27 -3.28 2.65
C ASN A 106 19.06 -2.02 2.23
N LEU A 107 18.65 -1.33 1.16
CA LEU A 107 19.14 0.02 0.90
C LEU A 107 18.58 0.92 1.99
N ASP A 108 19.46 1.47 2.80
CA ASP A 108 19.07 2.19 4.00
C ASP A 108 18.22 3.43 3.66
N TRP A 109 16.99 3.39 4.17
CA TRP A 109 15.92 4.35 3.97
C TRP A 109 16.07 5.59 4.86
N ARG A 110 17.10 5.66 5.72
CA ARG A 110 17.43 6.86 6.49
C ARG A 110 17.86 8.02 5.58
N ILE A 111 18.19 7.74 4.32
CA ILE A 111 18.36 8.76 3.29
C ILE A 111 16.99 9.27 2.82
N THR A 112 16.89 10.59 2.66
CA THR A 112 15.70 11.26 2.07
C THR A 112 15.49 10.91 0.59
N LEU A 113 14.97 9.71 0.32
CA LEU A 113 14.31 9.36 -0.94
C LEU A 113 12.98 10.13 -1.10
N THR A 114 12.47 10.23 -2.32
CA THR A 114 11.16 10.83 -2.58
C THR A 114 10.01 9.95 -2.07
N ASP A 115 8.82 10.51 -1.81
CA ASP A 115 7.70 9.69 -1.35
C ASP A 115 7.29 8.64 -2.39
N PHE A 116 7.51 8.88 -3.68
CA PHE A 116 7.30 7.92 -4.76
C PHE A 116 8.26 6.73 -4.63
N GLU A 117 9.57 7.00 -4.47
CA GLU A 117 10.59 5.97 -4.23
C GLU A 117 10.25 5.15 -2.98
N LEU A 118 9.95 5.81 -1.86
CA LEU A 118 9.60 5.16 -0.60
C LEU A 118 8.30 4.37 -0.71
N SER A 119 7.25 4.92 -1.35
CA SER A 119 5.98 4.22 -1.50
C SER A 119 6.13 2.96 -2.33
N PHE A 120 6.97 2.98 -3.37
CA PHE A 120 7.26 1.77 -4.14
C PHE A 120 7.94 0.71 -3.25
N ILE A 121 8.99 1.10 -2.52
CA ILE A 121 9.71 0.18 -1.62
C ILE A 121 8.79 -0.37 -0.51
N TYR A 122 7.94 0.46 0.09
CA TYR A 122 7.03 0.00 1.14
C TYR A 122 5.88 -0.87 0.62
N SER A 123 5.48 -0.71 -0.65
CA SER A 123 4.45 -1.57 -1.22
C SER A 123 4.89 -3.04 -1.33
N PHE A 124 6.19 -3.34 -1.22
CA PHE A 124 6.76 -4.70 -1.21
C PHE A 124 6.14 -5.65 -0.17
N ASP A 125 5.78 -5.15 1.01
CA ASP A 125 5.12 -5.97 2.03
C ASP A 125 3.76 -6.50 1.55
N ASP A 126 3.09 -5.76 0.67
CA ASP A 126 1.78 -6.15 0.09
C ASP A 126 1.93 -7.17 -1.06
N TYR A 127 3.13 -7.27 -1.68
CA TYR A 127 3.39 -8.14 -2.83
C TYR A 127 3.60 -9.62 -2.47
N ALA A 128 3.53 -10.01 -1.19
CA ALA A 128 3.55 -11.42 -0.77
C ALA A 128 2.46 -12.29 -1.43
N PHE A 129 1.48 -11.67 -2.10
CA PHE A 129 0.35 -12.32 -2.77
C PHE A 129 0.25 -12.02 -4.28
N ALA A 130 1.20 -11.28 -4.86
CA ALA A 130 1.14 -10.88 -6.27
C ALA A 130 1.60 -12.00 -7.23
N ASP A 131 1.18 -11.91 -8.50
CA ASP A 131 1.73 -12.74 -9.57
C ASP A 131 3.21 -12.35 -9.78
N SER A 132 4.10 -13.34 -9.79
CA SER A 132 5.55 -13.12 -9.83
C SER A 132 5.98 -12.35 -11.08
N LYS A 133 5.24 -12.47 -12.18
CA LYS A 133 5.58 -11.79 -13.44
C LYS A 133 5.19 -10.32 -13.44
N GLU A 134 4.03 -9.96 -12.92
CA GLU A 134 3.60 -8.55 -12.81
C GLU A 134 4.53 -7.80 -11.86
N LEU A 135 4.92 -8.43 -10.76
CA LEU A 135 5.91 -7.89 -9.83
C LEU A 135 7.28 -7.69 -10.48
N GLU A 136 7.73 -8.65 -11.32
CA GLU A 136 8.97 -8.51 -12.08
C GLU A 136 8.95 -7.29 -12.99
N GLU A 137 7.88 -7.12 -13.77
CA GLU A 137 7.69 -6.00 -14.67
C GLU A 137 7.67 -4.67 -13.89
N ASP A 138 6.94 -4.59 -12.78
CA ASP A 138 6.88 -3.41 -11.90
C ASP A 138 8.26 -3.03 -11.34
N VAL A 139 9.03 -4.01 -10.85
CA VAL A 139 10.36 -3.79 -10.27
C VAL A 139 11.35 -3.33 -11.33
N ILE A 140 11.33 -3.95 -12.52
CA ILE A 140 12.18 -3.56 -13.65
C ILE A 140 11.82 -2.14 -14.10
N ASP A 141 10.54 -1.82 -14.24
CA ASP A 141 10.06 -0.50 -14.65
C ASP A 141 10.47 0.58 -13.64
N PHE A 142 10.34 0.32 -12.34
CA PHE A 142 10.82 1.23 -11.29
C PHE A 142 12.33 1.45 -11.36
N LEU A 143 13.10 0.35 -11.41
CA LEU A 143 14.56 0.41 -11.42
C LEU A 143 15.13 1.03 -12.71
N SER A 144 14.38 0.95 -13.82
CA SER A 144 14.79 1.53 -15.12
C SER A 144 15.03 3.04 -15.07
N ILE A 145 14.42 3.74 -14.11
CA ILE A 145 14.67 5.17 -13.86
C ILE A 145 16.17 5.44 -13.62
N TYR A 146 16.87 4.48 -13.02
CA TYR A 146 18.28 4.57 -12.63
C TYR A 146 19.24 3.93 -13.65
N ALA A 147 18.75 3.45 -14.80
CA ALA A 147 19.51 2.66 -15.77
C ALA A 147 20.79 3.35 -16.29
N GLN A 148 20.84 4.68 -16.26
CA GLN A 148 22.00 5.47 -16.71
C GLN A 148 23.20 5.36 -15.76
N PHE A 149 23.02 4.99 -14.49
CA PHE A 149 24.13 4.87 -13.55
C PHE A 149 25.00 3.65 -13.88
N ALA A 150 26.32 3.85 -13.90
CA ALA A 150 27.32 2.80 -14.10
C ALA A 150 28.57 3.10 -13.25
N PHE A 151 29.37 2.09 -12.94
CA PHE A 151 30.68 2.34 -12.31
C PHE A 151 31.58 3.18 -13.20
N THR A 152 31.58 2.92 -14.50
CA THR A 152 32.47 3.58 -15.46
C THR A 152 32.15 5.05 -15.71
N ASN A 153 31.01 5.55 -15.23
CA ASN A 153 30.59 6.95 -15.41
C ASN A 153 30.46 7.73 -14.10
N TYR A 154 31.22 7.35 -13.06
CA TYR A 154 31.18 7.98 -11.74
C TYR A 154 31.39 9.51 -11.75
N ASN A 155 32.20 10.01 -12.69
CA ASN A 155 32.40 11.46 -12.89
C ASN A 155 31.12 12.21 -13.31
N ASN A 156 30.12 11.51 -13.86
CA ASN A 156 28.88 12.08 -14.37
C ASN A 156 27.68 11.80 -13.45
N TRP A 157 27.87 11.15 -12.29
CA TRP A 157 26.75 10.75 -11.43
C TRP A 157 25.89 11.93 -10.94
N ALA A 158 26.51 13.08 -10.66
CA ALA A 158 25.78 14.29 -10.27
C ALA A 158 24.82 14.76 -11.38
N GLU A 159 25.32 14.86 -12.63
CA GLU A 159 24.53 15.26 -13.79
C GLU A 159 23.41 14.24 -14.12
N ILE A 160 23.72 12.94 -13.99
CA ILE A 160 22.73 11.87 -14.16
C ILE A 160 21.63 12.01 -13.09
N ASN A 161 22.01 12.24 -11.83
CA ASN A 161 21.05 12.43 -10.74
C ASN A 161 20.13 13.63 -10.99
N GLU A 162 20.66 14.77 -11.45
CA GLU A 162 19.84 15.94 -11.79
C GLU A 162 18.78 15.62 -12.84
N ARG A 163 19.12 14.84 -13.88
CA ARG A 163 18.14 14.39 -14.88
C ARG A 163 17.09 13.46 -14.27
N ILE A 164 17.51 12.53 -13.42
CA ILE A 164 16.62 11.59 -12.74
C ILE A 164 15.66 12.34 -11.82
N GLU A 165 16.10 13.39 -11.13
CA GLU A 165 15.24 14.20 -10.27
C GLU A 165 14.09 14.88 -11.04
N VAL A 166 14.31 15.27 -12.29
CA VAL A 166 13.23 15.79 -13.15
C VAL A 166 12.17 14.71 -13.40
N SER A 167 12.60 13.49 -13.76
CA SER A 167 11.71 12.35 -13.97
C SER A 167 10.97 11.95 -12.68
N LEU A 168 11.67 11.94 -11.54
CA LEU A 168 11.07 11.61 -10.24
C LEU A 168 10.05 12.65 -9.80
N LYS A 169 10.29 13.95 -10.07
CA LYS A 169 9.28 15.00 -9.78
C LYS A 169 8.00 14.78 -10.58
N GLN A 170 8.10 14.35 -11.84
CA GLN A 170 6.93 14.00 -12.64
C GLN A 170 6.20 12.78 -12.05
N LYS A 171 6.92 11.70 -11.76
CA LYS A 171 6.35 10.49 -11.13
C LYS A 171 5.70 10.78 -9.79
N GLN A 172 6.31 11.64 -8.97
CA GLN A 172 5.76 12.11 -7.70
C GLN A 172 4.43 12.85 -7.89
N ALA A 173 4.32 13.71 -8.92
CA ALA A 173 3.09 14.42 -9.21
C ALA A 173 1.98 13.47 -9.68
N GLU A 174 2.30 12.55 -10.60
CA GLU A 174 1.38 11.50 -11.06
C GLU A 174 0.89 10.63 -9.90
N PHE A 175 1.80 10.21 -9.02
CA PHE A 175 1.49 9.44 -7.82
C PHE A 175 0.54 10.20 -6.90
N LYS A 176 0.82 11.47 -6.57
CA LYS A 176 -0.05 12.30 -5.72
C LYS A 176 -1.47 12.44 -6.28
N ILE A 177 -1.59 12.64 -7.60
CA ILE A 177 -2.90 12.72 -8.27
C ILE A 177 -3.66 11.40 -8.13
N LYS A 178 -3.00 10.27 -8.39
CA LYS A 178 -3.61 8.93 -8.28
C LYS A 178 -4.05 8.63 -6.84
N THR A 179 -3.19 8.88 -5.84
CA THR A 179 -3.50 8.67 -4.43
C THR A 179 -4.67 9.52 -3.96
N GLU A 180 -4.74 10.78 -4.38
CA GLU A 180 -5.84 11.67 -4.02
C GLU A 180 -7.16 11.25 -4.70
N ALA A 181 -7.12 10.80 -5.95
CA ALA A 181 -8.29 10.25 -6.63
C ALA A 181 -8.84 9.01 -5.91
N ILE A 182 -7.97 8.05 -5.54
CA ILE A 182 -8.35 6.86 -4.77
C ILE A 182 -8.96 7.26 -3.42
N ARG A 183 -8.37 8.24 -2.74
CA ARG A 183 -8.89 8.75 -1.46
C ARG A 183 -10.29 9.33 -1.63
N GLN A 184 -10.54 10.11 -2.68
CA GLN A 184 -11.85 10.70 -2.96
C GLN A 184 -12.90 9.63 -3.30
N GLU A 185 -12.55 8.65 -4.14
CA GLU A 185 -13.44 7.52 -4.46
C GLU A 185 -13.82 6.74 -3.20
N TRP A 186 -12.85 6.47 -2.32
CA TRP A 186 -13.10 5.78 -1.07
C TRP A 186 -14.01 6.60 -0.14
N GLN A 187 -13.82 7.93 -0.06
CA GLN A 187 -14.68 8.82 0.72
C GLN A 187 -16.12 8.79 0.21
N VAL A 188 -16.34 8.96 -1.10
CA VAL A 188 -17.68 8.92 -1.72
C VAL A 188 -18.35 7.56 -1.49
N LYS A 189 -17.60 6.47 -1.66
CA LYS A 189 -18.10 5.11 -1.38
C LYS A 189 -18.51 4.97 0.08
N ASN A 190 -17.70 5.45 1.02
CA ASN A 190 -18.00 5.37 2.45
C ASN A 190 -19.23 6.22 2.83
N GLU A 191 -19.37 7.42 2.25
CA GLU A 191 -20.54 8.27 2.47
C GLU A 191 -21.82 7.65 1.90
N SER A 192 -21.77 7.09 0.70
CA SER A 192 -22.93 6.40 0.10
C SER A 192 -23.36 5.18 0.93
N LEU A 193 -22.42 4.42 1.50
CA LEU A 193 -22.71 3.31 2.42
C LEU A 193 -23.40 3.80 3.68
N LYS A 194 -22.88 4.87 4.32
CA LYS A 194 -23.52 5.48 5.50
C LYS A 194 -24.93 5.99 5.21
N GLN A 195 -25.15 6.59 4.05
CA GLN A 195 -26.48 7.05 3.63
C GLN A 195 -27.44 5.87 3.41
N ALA A 196 -26.99 4.81 2.73
CA ALA A 196 -27.81 3.61 2.51
C ALA A 196 -28.19 2.92 3.83
N GLU A 197 -27.25 2.84 4.79
CA GLU A 197 -27.52 2.32 6.14
C GLU A 197 -28.55 3.18 6.88
N LEU A 198 -28.41 4.51 6.83
CA LEU A 198 -29.35 5.43 7.45
C LEU A 198 -30.76 5.31 6.85
N GLU A 199 -30.87 5.23 5.52
CA GLU A 199 -32.16 5.03 4.85
C GLU A 199 -32.81 3.69 5.20
N ALA A 200 -32.01 2.62 5.28
CA ALA A 200 -32.47 1.30 5.71
C ALA A 200 -33.02 1.36 7.15
N LEU A 201 -32.35 2.07 8.06
CA LEU A 201 -32.81 2.29 9.43
C LEU A 201 -34.11 3.10 9.47
N ILE A 202 -34.22 4.18 8.69
CA ILE A 202 -35.44 5.00 8.59
C ILE A 202 -36.60 4.15 8.06
N LYS A 203 -36.39 3.35 7.01
CA LYS A 203 -37.41 2.48 6.42
C LYS A 203 -37.86 1.39 7.41
N ALA A 204 -36.93 0.79 8.13
CA ALA A 204 -37.23 -0.18 9.19
C ALA A 204 -38.07 0.46 10.32
N ASN A 205 -37.70 1.66 10.76
CA ASN A 205 -38.43 2.40 11.79
C ASN A 205 -39.83 2.82 11.33
N ARG A 206 -40.01 3.28 10.09
CA ARG A 206 -41.33 3.56 9.49
C ARG A 206 -42.21 2.31 9.47
N LYS A 207 -41.66 1.16 9.07
CA LYS A 207 -42.36 -0.13 9.09
C LYS A 207 -42.78 -0.54 10.51
N ARG A 208 -41.90 -0.36 11.51
CA ARG A 208 -42.21 -0.61 12.93
C ARG A 208 -43.31 0.33 13.44
N ARG A 209 -43.23 1.63 13.16
CA ARG A 209 -44.27 2.62 13.54
C ARG A 209 -45.61 2.31 12.87
N SER A 210 -45.63 1.98 11.58
CA SER A 210 -46.86 1.58 10.88
C SER A 210 -47.48 0.33 11.51
N LYS A 211 -46.67 -0.71 11.81
CA LYS A 211 -47.12 -1.91 12.53
C LYS A 211 -47.68 -1.56 13.91
N ARG A 212 -47.02 -0.66 14.66
CA ARG A 212 -47.49 -0.20 15.98
C ARG A 212 -48.82 0.55 15.88
N ASN A 213 -48.93 1.51 14.97
CA ASN A 213 -50.16 2.29 14.76
C ASN A 213 -51.32 1.39 14.34
N PHE A 214 -51.08 0.43 13.45
CA PHE A 214 -52.09 -0.54 13.05
C PHE A 214 -52.55 -1.42 14.22
N ASN A 215 -51.62 -1.87 15.07
CA ASN A 215 -51.97 -2.62 16.28
C ASN A 215 -52.76 -1.75 17.27
N ILE A 216 -52.43 -0.46 17.43
CA ILE A 216 -53.19 0.49 18.26
C ILE A 216 -54.60 0.68 17.71
N CYS A 217 -54.79 0.88 16.40
CA CYS A 217 -56.12 1.01 15.81
C CYS A 217 -56.99 -0.22 16.08
N ILE A 218 -56.42 -1.42 15.96
CA ILE A 218 -57.14 -2.67 16.27
C ILE A 218 -57.56 -2.69 17.74
N LEU A 219 -56.66 -2.35 18.66
CA LEU A 219 -56.99 -2.30 20.08
C LEU A 219 -58.12 -1.30 20.37
N ILE A 220 -58.08 -0.11 19.77
CA ILE A 220 -59.14 0.90 19.91
C ILE A 220 -60.47 0.39 19.36
N SER A 221 -60.50 -0.19 18.15
CA SER A 221 -61.73 -0.78 17.57
C SER A 221 -62.33 -1.85 18.47
N VAL A 222 -61.49 -2.69 19.06
CA VAL A 222 -61.89 -3.74 20.00
C VAL A 222 -62.51 -3.15 21.28
N VAL A 223 -61.90 -2.12 21.86
CA VAL A 223 -62.43 -1.42 23.05
C VAL A 223 -63.75 -0.72 22.75
N VAL A 224 -63.86 -0.01 21.62
CA VAL A 224 -65.11 0.67 21.20
C VAL A 224 -66.24 -0.32 20.99
N ALA A 225 -65.97 -1.46 20.36
CA ALA A 225 -66.96 -2.53 20.18
C ALA A 225 -67.47 -3.05 21.53
N MET A 226 -66.58 -3.29 22.50
CA MET A 226 -66.97 -3.71 23.85
C MET A 226 -67.86 -2.67 24.55
N LEU A 227 -67.50 -1.38 24.47
CA LEU A 227 -68.28 -0.30 25.08
C LEU A 227 -69.68 -0.16 24.44
N LEU A 228 -69.78 -0.28 23.11
CA LEU A 228 -71.07 -0.25 22.40
C LEU A 228 -71.96 -1.43 22.79
N CYS A 229 -71.39 -2.64 22.89
CA CYS A 229 -72.12 -3.81 23.37
C CYS A 229 -72.63 -3.62 24.81
N ALA A 230 -71.80 -3.05 25.69
CA ALA A 230 -72.20 -2.77 27.07
C ALA A 230 -73.32 -1.70 27.15
N TYR A 231 -73.28 -0.69 26.30
CA TYR A 231 -74.28 0.39 26.27
C TYR A 231 -75.64 -0.07 25.71
N LEU A 232 -75.63 -0.90 24.66
CA LEU A 232 -76.85 -1.35 23.97
C LEU A 232 -77.53 -2.54 24.66
N ALA A 233 -76.85 -3.23 25.57
CA ALA A 233 -77.44 -4.36 26.28
C ALA A 233 -78.52 -3.86 27.28
N PRO A 234 -79.79 -4.30 27.17
CA PRO A 234 -80.77 -4.08 28.23
C PRO A 234 -80.27 -4.76 29.51
N ALA A 235 -80.55 -4.16 30.67
CA ALA A 235 -80.00 -4.55 31.99
C ALA A 235 -80.18 -6.03 32.37
N THR A 236 -81.01 -6.78 31.65
CA THR A 236 -81.32 -8.20 31.88
C THR A 236 -80.53 -9.19 30.99
N GLU A 237 -79.74 -8.75 29.99
CA GLU A 237 -79.00 -9.64 29.06
C GLU A 237 -77.47 -9.45 29.06
N LEU A 238 -76.88 -8.98 30.16
CA LEU A 238 -75.43 -8.76 30.25
C LEU A 238 -74.58 -10.03 30.02
N TYR A 239 -75.10 -11.23 30.28
CA TYR A 239 -74.32 -12.48 30.21
C TYR A 239 -74.02 -12.98 28.78
N LEU A 240 -74.93 -12.78 27.81
CA LEU A 240 -74.72 -13.25 26.44
C LEU A 240 -73.75 -12.34 25.66
N SER A 241 -73.78 -11.03 25.93
CA SER A 241 -72.87 -10.06 25.32
C SER A 241 -71.40 -10.30 25.72
N ALA A 242 -71.15 -10.82 26.93
CA ALA A 242 -69.81 -11.13 27.43
C ALA A 242 -69.12 -12.29 26.70
N ILE A 243 -69.87 -13.18 26.05
CA ILE A 243 -69.33 -14.34 25.30
C ILE A 243 -69.17 -14.00 23.81
N ILE A 244 -70.09 -13.22 23.22
CA ILE A 244 -70.08 -12.90 21.79
C ILE A 244 -68.93 -11.94 21.44
N GLY A 245 -68.62 -10.97 22.31
CA GLY A 245 -67.53 -10.02 22.11
C GLY A 245 -66.16 -10.69 21.86
N PRO A 246 -65.68 -11.56 22.77
CA PRO A 246 -64.42 -12.28 22.60
C PRO A 246 -64.36 -13.15 21.34
N VAL A 247 -65.45 -13.82 20.97
CA VAL A 247 -65.51 -14.68 19.78
C VAL A 247 -65.38 -13.84 18.50
N PHE A 248 -66.04 -12.69 18.43
CA PHE A 248 -65.95 -11.80 17.28
C PHE A 248 -64.53 -11.22 17.11
N ILE A 249 -63.89 -10.86 18.22
CA ILE A 249 -62.48 -10.42 18.22
C ILE A 249 -61.57 -11.54 17.72
N TYR A 250 -61.79 -12.78 18.16
CA TYR A 250 -60.99 -13.93 17.75
C TYR A 250 -61.12 -14.22 16.25
N VAL A 251 -62.33 -14.13 15.69
CA VAL A 251 -62.60 -14.29 14.26
C VAL A 251 -61.90 -13.21 13.43
N LEU A 252 -61.92 -11.95 13.88
CA LEU A 252 -61.22 -10.85 13.21
C LEU A 252 -59.69 -11.03 13.24
N ILE A 253 -59.14 -11.55 14.33
CA ILE A 253 -57.70 -11.86 14.43
C ILE A 253 -57.31 -12.96 13.43
N ILE A 254 -58.10 -14.05 13.36
CA ILE A 254 -57.85 -15.15 12.43
C ILE A 254 -57.97 -14.71 10.97
N GLY A 255 -59.02 -13.95 10.63
CA GLY A 255 -59.22 -13.45 9.26
C GLY A 255 -58.08 -12.54 8.79
N LYS A 256 -57.53 -11.73 9.71
CA LYS A 256 -56.38 -10.88 9.44
C LYS A 256 -55.09 -11.67 9.21
N GLU A 257 -54.82 -12.70 10.02
CA GLU A 257 -53.68 -13.60 9.82
C GLU A 257 -53.73 -14.28 8.44
N HIS A 258 -54.92 -14.71 8.03
CA HIS A 258 -55.15 -15.34 6.74
C HIS A 258 -54.82 -14.38 5.58
N MET A 259 -55.32 -13.14 5.60
CA MET A 259 -55.02 -12.14 4.57
C MET A 259 -53.52 -11.76 4.50
N LEU A 260 -52.83 -11.72 5.64
CA LEU A 260 -51.39 -11.46 5.67
C LEU A 260 -50.54 -12.63 5.18
N ARG A 261 -51.05 -13.87 5.24
CA ARG A 261 -50.42 -15.04 4.61
C ARG A 261 -50.60 -14.99 3.10
N GLU A 262 -51.80 -14.68 2.61
CA GLU A 262 -52.05 -14.60 1.16
C GLU A 262 -51.24 -13.50 0.47
N ARG A 263 -51.11 -12.31 1.08
CA ARG A 263 -50.23 -11.25 0.53
C ARG A 263 -48.75 -11.61 0.50
N ARG A 264 -48.30 -12.57 1.32
CA ARG A 264 -46.92 -13.06 1.31
C ARG A 264 -46.66 -14.10 0.23
N LYS A 265 -47.69 -14.75 -0.32
CA LYS A 265 -47.55 -15.70 -1.45
C LYS A 265 -47.45 -15.00 -2.81
N ILE A 266 -47.90 -13.75 -2.90
CA ILE A 266 -47.95 -12.95 -4.14
C ILE A 266 -46.66 -12.12 -4.36
N ARG A 267 -45.78 -12.05 -3.35
CA ARG A 267 -44.45 -11.44 -3.45
C ARG A 267 -43.38 -12.52 -3.44
#